data_AF-A0A5N9CZA9-F1
#
_entry.id   AF-A0A5N9CZA9-F1
#
_cell.length_a   1.000
_cell.length_b   1.000
_cell.length_c   1.000
_cell.angle_alpha   90.00
_cell.angle_beta   90.00
_cell.angle_gamma   90.00
#
_symmetry.space_group_name_H-M   'P 1'
#
loop_
_entity.id
_entity.type
_entity.pdbx_description
1 polymer ?
#
loop_
_entity_poly.entity_id
_entity_poly.type
_entity_poly.pdbx_seq_one_letter_code
_entity_poly.pdbx_strand_id
1 'polypeptide(L)'
;MTTENWGAIYKEMGAKPVINATGSVTLLGGSTPVAEVKAAMDAADSAFIPLIELEQVAGDRIAEMLGVPAAYITSGAGSALTLMTAAFMAGIDDDKIQQLPDTMGMPNEILIQNRQRYWYDRCLELAGAKLV
;
A
#
# COMPACT_ATOMS: atom_id res chain seq x y z
N MET A 1 -18.93 -1.41 22.83
CA MET A 1 -18.59 -1.26 24.26
C MET A 1 -17.08 -1.23 24.37
N THR A 2 -16.48 -0.18 24.91
CA THR A 2 -15.05 -0.18 25.23
C THR A 2 -14.86 -1.04 26.48
N THR A 3 -14.08 -2.11 26.38
CA THR A 3 -13.69 -2.92 27.53
C THR A 3 -12.92 -2.04 28.53
N GLU A 4 -12.97 -2.37 29.82
CA GLU A 4 -12.31 -1.61 30.90
C GLU A 4 -10.80 -1.37 30.65
N ASN A 5 -10.19 -2.18 29.77
CA ASN A 5 -8.77 -2.13 29.44
C ASN A 5 -8.48 -1.63 28.00
N TRP A 6 -9.35 -0.80 27.41
CA TRP A 6 -9.14 -0.27 26.05
C TRP A 6 -7.80 0.49 25.93
N GLY A 7 -6.97 0.05 24.99
CA GLY A 7 -5.64 0.61 24.74
C GLY A 7 -4.62 0.36 25.86
N ALA A 8 -4.78 -0.69 26.67
CA ALA A 8 -3.90 -1.02 27.80
C ALA A 8 -2.41 -0.96 27.45
N ILE A 9 -2.00 -1.64 26.37
CA ILE A 9 -0.61 -1.69 25.91
C ILE A 9 -0.06 -0.29 25.60
N TYR A 10 -0.86 0.59 25.00
CA TYR A 10 -0.46 1.97 24.74
C TYR A 10 -0.34 2.79 26.02
N LYS A 11 -1.27 2.61 26.97
CA LYS A 11 -1.23 3.28 28.27
C LYS A 11 0.00 2.86 29.09
N GLU A 12 0.37 1.58 29.06
CA GLU A 12 1.59 1.06 29.69
C GLU A 12 2.85 1.70 29.12
N MET A 13 2.89 1.92 27.80
CA MET A 13 3.96 2.67 27.13
C MET A 13 3.91 4.19 27.36
N GLY A 14 2.96 4.70 28.15
CA GLY A 14 2.79 6.14 28.42
C GLY A 14 2.08 6.91 27.29
N ALA A 15 1.54 6.23 26.28
CA ALA A 15 0.80 6.83 25.18
C ALA A 15 -0.71 6.93 25.48
N LYS A 16 -1.40 7.85 24.79
CA LYS A 16 -2.84 8.06 24.95
C LYS A 16 -3.60 7.45 23.76
N PRO A 17 -4.41 6.40 23.95
CA PRO A 17 -5.22 5.84 22.88
C PRO A 17 -6.32 6.82 22.45
N VAL A 18 -6.68 6.78 21.16
CA VAL A 18 -7.66 7.70 20.54
C VAL A 18 -8.80 6.93 19.87
N ILE A 19 -9.99 7.51 19.89
CA ILE A 19 -11.12 6.99 19.11
C ILE A 19 -11.00 7.58 17.71
N ASN A 20 -10.77 6.73 16.71
CA ASN A 20 -10.75 7.16 15.32
C ASN A 20 -12.19 7.25 14.78
N ALA A 21 -12.66 8.47 14.55
CA ALA A 21 -13.93 8.78 13.89
C ALA A 21 -13.73 9.56 12.57
N THR A 22 -12.50 9.59 12.04
CA THR A 22 -12.12 10.31 10.82
C THR A 22 -12.01 9.39 9.60
N GLY A 23 -12.20 8.07 9.78
CA GLY A 23 -12.17 7.06 8.71
C GLY A 23 -10.81 6.38 8.57
N SER A 24 -10.42 6.05 7.35
CA SER A 24 -9.13 5.40 7.04
C SER A 24 -8.00 6.43 7.08
N VAL A 25 -7.36 6.60 8.23
CA VAL A 25 -6.31 7.61 8.45
C VAL A 25 -4.99 6.93 8.82
N THR A 26 -4.06 6.85 7.87
CA THR A 26 -2.74 6.20 8.03
C THR A 26 -1.93 6.74 9.21
N LEU A 27 -2.08 8.03 9.56
CA LEU A 27 -1.44 8.63 10.74
C LEU A 27 -1.81 7.91 12.06
N LEU A 28 -3.04 7.39 12.13
CA LEU A 28 -3.54 6.64 13.29
C LEU A 28 -3.37 5.12 13.11
N GLY A 29 -2.71 4.69 12.03
CA GLY A 29 -2.57 3.30 11.62
C GLY A 29 -3.76 2.77 10.83
N GLY A 30 -3.77 1.45 10.65
CA GLY A 30 -4.89 0.75 10.01
C GLY A 30 -6.12 0.67 10.91
N SER A 31 -7.27 0.34 10.31
CA SER A 31 -8.48 0.01 11.07
C SER A 31 -8.26 -1.24 11.94
N THR A 32 -8.98 -1.35 13.06
CA THR A 32 -8.92 -2.54 13.90
C THR A 32 -9.47 -3.75 13.14
N PRO A 33 -8.67 -4.83 12.93
CA PRO A 33 -9.15 -6.01 12.23
C PRO A 33 -10.32 -6.67 12.95
N VAL A 34 -11.28 -7.19 12.19
CA VAL A 34 -12.38 -8.02 12.71
C VAL A 34 -11.83 -9.37 13.22
N ALA A 35 -12.61 -10.09 14.04
CA ALA A 35 -12.14 -11.29 14.73
C ALA A 35 -11.65 -12.39 13.78
N GLU A 36 -12.35 -12.60 12.66
CA GLU A 36 -11.96 -13.57 11.62
C GLU A 36 -10.59 -13.26 10.99
N VAL A 37 -10.27 -11.97 10.77
CA VAL A 37 -8.96 -11.56 10.23
C VAL A 37 -7.86 -11.81 11.24
N LYS A 38 -8.11 -11.53 12.54
CA LYS A 38 -7.14 -11.81 13.60
C LYS A 38 -6.83 -13.30 13.70
N ALA A 39 -7.87 -14.14 13.67
CA ALA A 39 -7.69 -15.60 13.70
C ALA A 39 -6.89 -16.11 12.48
N ALA A 40 -7.09 -15.53 11.29
CA ALA A 40 -6.31 -15.87 10.11
C ALA A 40 -4.85 -15.43 10.23
N MET A 41 -4.58 -14.24 10.79
CA MET A 41 -3.22 -13.77 11.07
C MET A 41 -2.50 -14.71 12.05
N ASP A 42 -3.17 -15.10 13.14
CA ASP A 42 -2.62 -16.03 14.13
C ASP A 42 -2.35 -17.42 13.52
N ALA A 43 -3.22 -17.90 12.62
CA ALA A 43 -3.01 -19.17 11.92
C ALA A 43 -1.82 -19.10 10.93
N ALA A 44 -1.66 -17.98 10.23
CA ALA A 44 -0.57 -17.78 9.28
C ALA A 44 0.81 -17.74 9.97
N ASP A 45 0.89 -17.26 11.21
CA ASP A 45 2.14 -17.19 12.00
C ASP A 45 2.78 -18.56 12.29
N SER A 46 2.06 -19.66 12.04
CA SER A 46 2.55 -21.02 12.23
C SER A 46 3.44 -21.57 11.10
N ALA A 47 3.57 -20.87 9.97
CA ALA A 47 4.28 -21.38 8.80
C ALA A 47 4.97 -20.28 7.96
N PHE A 48 5.99 -20.69 7.20
CA PHE A 48 6.62 -19.87 6.17
C PHE A 48 6.14 -20.30 4.78
N ILE A 49 6.05 -19.34 3.86
CA ILE A 49 5.70 -19.55 2.45
C ILE A 49 6.52 -18.59 1.58
N PRO A 50 6.87 -18.95 0.33
CA PRO A 50 7.34 -17.97 -0.64
C PRO A 50 6.32 -16.85 -0.83
N LEU A 51 6.72 -15.60 -0.56
CA LEU A 51 5.78 -14.47 -0.63
C LEU A 51 5.23 -14.23 -2.04
N ILE A 52 5.96 -14.63 -3.08
CA ILE A 52 5.48 -14.57 -4.47
C ILE A 52 4.26 -15.46 -4.71
N GLU A 53 4.16 -16.61 -4.02
CA GLU A 53 3.00 -17.49 -4.12
C GLU A 53 1.80 -16.88 -3.39
N LEU A 54 2.02 -16.32 -2.20
CA LEU A 54 0.98 -15.62 -1.45
C LEU A 54 0.45 -14.39 -2.21
N GLU A 55 1.35 -13.61 -2.82
CA GLU A 55 1.01 -12.48 -3.66
C GLU A 55 0.14 -12.88 -4.85
N GLN A 56 0.51 -13.95 -5.56
CA GLN A 56 -0.29 -14.47 -6.68
C GLN A 56 -1.69 -14.90 -6.23
N VAL A 57 -1.79 -15.72 -5.18
CA VAL A 57 -3.08 -16.24 -4.68
C VAL A 57 -4.00 -15.09 -4.23
N ALA A 58 -3.48 -14.14 -3.47
CA ALA A 58 -4.27 -13.03 -2.99
C ALA A 58 -4.59 -12.01 -4.11
N GLY A 59 -3.68 -11.81 -5.06
CA GLY A 59 -3.90 -11.02 -6.27
C GLY A 59 -5.02 -11.58 -7.15
N ASP A 60 -5.00 -12.89 -7.44
CA ASP A 60 -6.05 -13.56 -8.23
C ASP A 60 -7.42 -13.42 -7.58
N ARG A 61 -7.49 -13.56 -6.25
CA ARG A 61 -8.74 -13.40 -5.51
C ARG A 61 -9.29 -11.98 -5.60
N ILE A 62 -8.43 -10.96 -5.50
CA ILE A 62 -8.83 -9.56 -5.65
C ILE A 62 -9.25 -9.27 -7.10
N ALA A 63 -8.52 -9.81 -8.08
CA ALA A 63 -8.82 -9.65 -9.50
C ALA A 63 -10.21 -10.20 -9.84
N GLU A 64 -10.55 -11.39 -9.32
CA GLU A 64 -11.88 -11.99 -9.42
C GLU A 64 -12.97 -11.10 -8.81
N MET A 65 -12.77 -10.59 -7.59
CA MET A 65 -13.73 -9.72 -6.91
C MET A 65 -14.00 -8.42 -7.67
N LEU A 66 -12.96 -7.86 -8.30
CA LEU A 66 -13.04 -6.57 -9.01
C LEU A 66 -13.41 -6.73 -10.49
N GLY A 67 -13.38 -7.94 -11.04
CA GLY A 67 -13.62 -8.19 -12.47
C GLY A 67 -12.53 -7.61 -13.37
N VAL A 68 -11.27 -7.64 -12.91
CA VAL A 68 -10.10 -7.15 -13.66
C VAL A 68 -9.18 -8.31 -14.06
N PRO A 69 -8.33 -8.15 -15.10
CA PRO A 69 -7.45 -9.22 -15.54
C PRO A 69 -6.36 -9.60 -14.52
N ALA A 70 -5.95 -8.67 -13.67
CA ALA A 70 -4.91 -8.87 -12.66
C ALA A 70 -5.04 -7.83 -11.54
N ALA A 71 -4.59 -8.20 -10.35
CA ALA A 71 -4.41 -7.29 -9.22
C ALA A 71 -3.07 -7.61 -8.52
N TYR A 72 -2.37 -6.57 -8.09
CA TYR A 72 -1.07 -6.68 -7.42
C TYR A 72 -1.14 -6.06 -6.04
N ILE A 73 -0.65 -6.78 -5.03
CA ILE A 73 -0.71 -6.33 -3.63
C ILE A 73 0.57 -5.57 -3.33
N THR A 74 0.43 -4.43 -2.67
CA THR A 74 1.58 -3.62 -2.26
C THR A 74 1.54 -3.36 -0.76
N SER A 75 2.63 -2.86 -0.20
CA SER A 75 2.70 -2.52 1.24
C SER A 75 1.82 -1.32 1.62
N GLY A 76 1.28 -0.60 0.65
CA GLY A 76 0.30 0.47 0.85
C GLY A 76 0.20 1.43 -0.35
N ALA A 77 -0.74 2.36 -0.29
CA ALA A 77 -1.06 3.25 -1.41
C ALA A 77 0.14 4.05 -1.96
N GLY A 78 1.04 4.53 -1.10
CA GLY A 78 2.25 5.24 -1.56
C GLY A 78 3.19 4.36 -2.39
N SER A 79 3.38 3.10 -1.98
CA SER A 79 4.16 2.13 -2.74
C SER A 79 3.47 1.73 -4.05
N ALA A 80 2.13 1.60 -4.04
CA ALA A 80 1.36 1.36 -5.26
C ALA A 80 1.53 2.48 -6.29
N LEU A 81 1.44 3.74 -5.87
CA LEU A 81 1.68 4.89 -6.75
C LEU A 81 3.10 4.88 -7.31
N THR A 82 4.10 4.61 -6.46
CA THR A 82 5.51 4.56 -6.88
C THR A 82 5.77 3.44 -7.89
N LEU A 83 5.30 2.22 -7.59
CA LEU A 83 5.48 1.04 -8.44
C LEU A 83 4.74 1.19 -9.78
N MET A 84 3.52 1.72 -9.73
CA MET A 84 2.73 2.03 -10.93
C MET A 84 3.45 3.04 -11.82
N THR A 85 3.98 4.13 -11.24
CA THR A 85 4.79 5.09 -12.01
C THR A 85 6.00 4.41 -12.64
N ALA A 86 6.78 3.64 -11.88
CA ALA A 86 7.92 2.89 -12.41
C ALA A 86 7.53 2.00 -13.59
N ALA A 87 6.44 1.25 -13.45
CA ALA A 87 5.92 0.37 -14.50
C ALA A 87 5.48 1.13 -15.76
N PHE A 88 4.86 2.31 -15.63
CA PHE A 88 4.46 3.11 -16.79
C PHE A 88 5.66 3.72 -17.54
N MET A 89 6.75 4.06 -16.83
CA MET A 89 7.93 4.66 -17.45
C MET A 89 8.86 3.61 -18.08
N ALA A 90 9.15 2.53 -17.36
CA ALA A 90 10.10 1.50 -17.78
C ALA A 90 9.45 0.37 -18.59
N GLY A 91 8.16 0.09 -18.39
CA GLY A 91 7.49 -1.04 -19.03
C GLY A 91 8.06 -2.38 -18.58
N ILE A 92 8.47 -3.21 -19.54
CA ILE A 92 9.08 -4.54 -19.33
C ILE A 92 10.56 -4.58 -19.73
N ASP A 93 11.18 -3.42 -19.91
CA ASP A 93 12.57 -3.28 -20.34
C ASP A 93 13.49 -3.34 -19.10
N ASP A 94 14.23 -4.45 -18.95
CA ASP A 94 15.07 -4.71 -17.77
C ASP A 94 16.14 -3.63 -17.55
N ASP A 95 16.71 -3.09 -18.63
CA ASP A 95 17.72 -2.03 -18.53
C ASP A 95 17.09 -0.76 -17.95
N LYS A 96 15.88 -0.41 -18.40
CA LYS A 96 15.14 0.73 -17.85
C LYS A 96 14.68 0.50 -16.42
N ILE A 97 14.22 -0.71 -16.08
CA ILE A 97 13.83 -1.05 -14.70
C ILE A 97 15.02 -0.86 -13.75
N GLN A 98 16.22 -1.29 -14.15
CA GLN A 98 17.45 -1.12 -13.38
C GLN A 98 17.93 0.34 -13.33
N GLN A 99 17.66 1.13 -14.38
CA GLN A 99 18.05 2.54 -14.47
C GLN A 99 17.28 3.44 -13.48
N LEU A 100 16.04 3.10 -13.13
CA LEU A 100 15.24 3.88 -12.20
C LEU A 100 15.95 4.09 -10.85
N PRO A 101 15.87 5.29 -10.24
CA PRO A 101 14.99 6.40 -10.59
C PRO A 101 15.58 7.40 -11.60
N ASP A 102 16.70 7.10 -12.25
CA ASP A 102 17.16 7.93 -13.38
C ASP A 102 16.25 7.67 -14.59
N THR A 103 15.46 8.67 -14.95
CA THR A 103 14.47 8.58 -16.03
C THR A 103 14.98 9.09 -17.38
N MET A 104 16.29 9.27 -17.55
CA MET A 104 16.88 9.68 -18.82
C MET A 104 16.46 8.74 -19.97
N GLY A 105 15.88 9.29 -21.03
CA GLY A 105 15.40 8.51 -22.17
C GLY A 105 14.07 7.78 -21.95
N MET A 106 13.36 8.03 -20.85
CA MET A 106 12.01 7.51 -20.57
C MET A 106 10.95 8.63 -20.62
N PRO A 107 9.69 8.32 -20.97
CA PRO A 107 8.59 9.23 -20.72
C PRO A 107 8.39 9.35 -19.20
N ASN A 108 8.53 10.54 -18.62
CA ASN A 108 8.58 10.73 -17.17
C ASN A 108 7.65 11.83 -16.64
N GLU A 109 6.76 12.38 -17.47
CA GLU A 109 5.81 13.40 -17.06
C GLU A 109 4.46 12.77 -16.71
N ILE A 110 3.95 13.07 -15.50
CA ILE A 110 2.66 12.59 -15.02
C ILE A 110 1.74 13.79 -14.85
N LEU A 111 0.72 13.86 -15.70
CA LEU A 111 -0.30 14.89 -15.63
C LEU A 111 -1.25 14.64 -14.46
N ILE A 112 -1.42 15.64 -13.59
CA ILE A 112 -2.42 15.60 -12.51
C ILE A 112 -3.29 16.85 -12.52
N GLN A 113 -4.61 16.64 -12.45
CA GLN A 113 -5.55 17.75 -12.36
C GLN A 113 -5.34 18.53 -11.07
N ASN A 114 -5.27 19.87 -11.13
CA ASN A 114 -5.01 20.73 -9.97
C ASN A 114 -5.96 20.47 -8.79
N ARG A 115 -7.21 20.08 -9.05
CA ARG A 115 -8.21 19.76 -8.00
C ARG A 115 -7.99 18.41 -7.30
N GLN A 116 -7.18 17.53 -7.88
CA GLN A 116 -6.86 16.19 -7.36
C GLN A 116 -5.54 16.16 -6.59
N ARG A 117 -4.83 17.29 -6.50
CA ARG A 117 -3.57 17.41 -5.76
C ARG A 117 -3.79 17.09 -4.28
N TYR A 118 -2.99 16.20 -3.72
CA TYR A 118 -3.04 15.80 -2.32
C TYR A 118 -1.72 15.19 -1.87
N TRP A 119 -1.53 15.02 -0.56
CA TRP A 119 -0.26 14.64 0.09
C TRP A 119 0.50 13.43 -0.49
N TYR A 120 -0.16 12.46 -1.14
CA TYR A 120 0.53 11.31 -1.75
C TYR A 120 0.79 11.47 -3.24
N ASP A 121 0.36 12.55 -3.91
CA ASP A 121 0.71 12.74 -5.33
C ASP A 121 2.24 12.74 -5.53
N ARG A 122 3.00 13.28 -4.56
CA ARG A 122 4.47 13.18 -4.49
C ARG A 122 5.01 11.75 -4.57
N CYS A 123 4.24 10.73 -4.21
CA CYS A 123 4.67 9.34 -4.33
C CYS A 123 4.86 8.93 -5.80
N LEU A 124 4.17 9.60 -6.73
CA LEU A 124 4.37 9.40 -8.16
C LEU A 124 5.78 9.83 -8.58
N GLU A 125 6.39 10.83 -7.91
CA GLU A 125 7.73 11.33 -8.23
C GLU A 125 8.86 10.45 -7.65
N LEU A 126 8.56 9.53 -6.72
CA LEU A 126 9.58 8.70 -6.06
C LEU A 126 10.30 7.73 -7.00
N ALA A 127 9.69 7.39 -8.13
CA ALA A 127 10.31 6.61 -9.20
C ALA A 127 11.10 7.48 -10.19
N GLY A 128 11.24 8.78 -9.95
CA GLY A 128 11.99 9.72 -10.82
C GLY A 128 11.14 10.45 -11.87
N ALA A 129 9.81 10.30 -11.79
CA ALA A 129 8.88 11.07 -12.60
C ALA A 129 8.76 12.52 -12.12
N LYS A 130 8.19 13.36 -12.98
CA LYS A 130 7.86 14.75 -12.71
C LYS A 130 6.35 14.95 -12.83
N LEU A 131 5.73 15.52 -11.81
CA LEU A 131 4.35 15.96 -11.91
C LEU A 131 4.25 17.23 -12.77
N VAL A 132 3.31 17.23 -13.71
CA VAL A 132 2.99 18.38 -14.59
C VAL A 132 1.52 18.75 -14.52
#